data_AF-A0A950XQ92-F1
#
_entry.id   AF-A0A950XQ92-F1
#
_cell.length_a   1.000
_cell.length_b   1.000
_cell.length_c   1.000
_cell.angle_alpha   90.00
_cell.angle_beta   90.00
_cell.angle_gamma   90.00
#
_symmetry.space_group_name_H-M   'P 1'
#
loop_
_entity.id
_entity.type
_entity.pdbx_description
1 polymer ?
#
loop_
_entity_poly.entity_id
_entity_poly.type
_entity_poly.pdbx_seq_one_letter_code
_entity_poly.pdbx_strand_id
1 'polypeptide(L)'
;MIAGKRVQVLFFAIFLAFFYIFHRRVLAAHFGPDEMMNLYGHWHPPLWKTIAAEFGFWSKTVRPMGAIYYLPLYGLFGLNPWPFNLVRSLILLLNTVIFFFLAKEIARSSWVALLASFPVAYQANIGNLHYDGAYIYDVLCGAFYFAALLYYVSRRQKVGPLHARQICVFLVLYICALDSKEMAVSLPVIVLAYEVLFVKRKARFTPVLVAGAVTLIFILGKTTGQGALTALESYKPIYTWQRFSESSTRILNQMFYTGVFTIGRVLELWAVLLYIGLRNWGRRNFDPRWLFFFIWVVVTPLPLVFLPGRGGATLYVVSAGWAMLAALAARAIFHWFARQPVAGLPKRAIMTAGLAACIAAYWHETLRAEDKLTAFLTKNGEDTREAIAQMQALGAHPPPHSLVVFLNGPFPHDYDTVFIAALVWREPTVNIWFKPKQPPGDDVLKRANYIFDYVDGRFVELRSPHAVRPALP
;
A
#
# COMPACT_ATOMS: atom_id res chain seq x y z
N MET A 1 -8.56 -27.61 27.58
CA MET A 1 -9.15 -26.68 26.57
C MET A 1 -9.08 -25.21 27.00
N ILE A 2 -9.26 -24.90 28.30
CA ILE A 2 -9.25 -23.54 28.87
C ILE A 2 -7.89 -22.83 28.74
N ALA A 3 -6.78 -23.52 28.97
CA ALA A 3 -5.43 -22.95 28.83
C ALA A 3 -5.10 -22.48 27.40
N GLY A 4 -5.63 -23.16 26.36
CA GLY A 4 -5.42 -22.78 24.97
C GLY A 4 -6.16 -21.51 24.55
N LYS A 5 -7.36 -21.28 25.11
CA LYS A 5 -8.12 -20.03 24.89
C LYS A 5 -7.44 -18.84 25.57
N ARG A 6 -6.96 -18.99 26.81
CA ARG A 6 -6.25 -17.92 27.54
C ARG A 6 -4.98 -17.45 26.81
N VAL A 7 -4.21 -18.37 26.26
CA VAL A 7 -3.01 -18.05 25.47
C VAL A 7 -3.37 -17.31 24.16
N GLN A 8 -4.44 -17.70 23.49
CA GLN A 8 -4.90 -16.99 22.29
C GLN A 8 -5.37 -15.56 22.58
N VAL A 9 -6.10 -15.37 23.68
CA VAL A 9 -6.53 -14.03 24.14
C VAL A 9 -5.32 -13.15 24.45
N LEU A 10 -4.30 -13.69 25.14
CA LEU A 10 -3.07 -12.96 25.44
C LEU A 10 -2.34 -12.53 24.16
N PHE A 11 -2.17 -13.41 23.19
CA PHE A 11 -1.52 -13.05 21.92
C PHE A 11 -2.31 -12.00 21.13
N PHE A 12 -3.64 -12.05 21.18
CA PHE A 12 -4.47 -11.02 20.56
C PHE A 12 -4.33 -9.67 21.28
N ALA A 13 -4.26 -9.65 22.61
CA ALA A 13 -4.00 -8.44 23.38
C ALA A 13 -2.61 -7.85 23.08
N ILE A 14 -1.56 -8.69 23.01
CA ILE A 14 -0.21 -8.26 22.60
C ILE A 14 -0.23 -7.68 21.19
N PHE A 15 -0.94 -8.32 20.27
CA PHE A 15 -1.09 -7.83 18.90
C PHE A 15 -1.80 -6.47 18.84
N LEU A 16 -2.89 -6.27 19.57
CA LEU A 16 -3.56 -4.98 19.64
C LEU A 16 -2.69 -3.90 20.28
N ALA A 17 -1.93 -4.26 21.33
CA ALA A 17 -0.97 -3.36 21.95
C ALA A 17 0.14 -2.96 20.97
N PHE A 18 0.69 -3.91 20.22
CA PHE A 18 1.65 -3.67 19.13
C PHE A 18 1.09 -2.67 18.13
N PHE A 19 -0.09 -2.99 17.59
CA PHE A 19 -0.75 -2.16 16.59
C PHE A 19 -0.97 -0.72 17.08
N TYR A 20 -1.51 -0.57 18.29
CA TYR A 20 -1.79 0.73 18.91
C TYR A 20 -0.52 1.55 19.15
N ILE A 21 0.53 0.94 19.71
CA ILE A 21 1.77 1.64 20.08
C ILE A 21 2.42 2.31 18.87
N PHE A 22 2.34 1.68 17.70
CA PHE A 22 2.92 2.19 16.46
C PHE A 22 1.95 3.14 15.72
N HIS A 23 0.66 2.82 15.62
CA HIS A 23 -0.29 3.66 14.89
C HIS A 23 -0.72 4.92 15.64
N ARG A 24 -0.56 5.01 16.96
CA ARG A 24 -0.87 6.27 17.69
C ARG A 24 -0.03 7.47 17.20
N ARG A 25 1.21 7.22 16.75
CA ARG A 25 2.11 8.27 16.21
C ARG A 25 1.72 8.65 14.77
N VAL A 26 1.25 7.68 13.99
CA VAL A 26 0.70 7.88 12.64
C VAL A 26 -0.45 8.88 12.62
N LEU A 27 -1.31 8.88 13.65
CA LEU A 27 -2.45 9.80 13.73
C LEU A 27 -2.05 11.28 13.74
N ALA A 28 -0.81 11.59 14.17
CA ALA A 28 -0.28 12.94 14.19
C ALA A 28 0.38 13.37 12.86
N ALA A 29 0.50 12.48 11.87
CA ALA A 29 1.08 12.80 10.58
C ALA A 29 0.21 13.80 9.79
N HIS A 30 0.87 14.65 9.00
CA HIS A 30 0.21 15.58 8.10
C HIS A 30 0.02 14.96 6.71
N PHE A 31 -0.68 15.68 5.83
CA PHE A 31 -0.84 15.23 4.46
C PHE A 31 0.49 15.23 3.73
N GLY A 32 0.92 14.04 3.28
CA GLY A 32 2.21 13.84 2.66
C GLY A 32 2.28 14.39 1.22
N PRO A 33 3.46 14.30 0.59
CA PRO A 33 3.63 14.55 -0.84
C PRO A 33 2.62 13.75 -1.67
N ASP A 34 2.21 14.28 -2.82
CA ASP A 34 1.22 13.69 -3.74
C ASP A 34 -0.21 13.50 -3.18
N GLU A 35 -0.45 13.63 -1.87
CA GLU A 35 -1.76 13.36 -1.29
C GLU A 35 -2.82 14.36 -1.73
N MET A 36 -2.45 15.64 -1.86
CA MET A 36 -3.33 16.69 -2.39
C MET A 36 -3.65 16.47 -3.86
N MET A 37 -2.66 16.06 -4.67
CA MET A 37 -2.88 15.66 -6.06
C MET A 37 -3.85 14.48 -6.15
N ASN A 38 -3.65 13.45 -5.32
CA ASN A 38 -4.51 12.27 -5.31
C ASN A 38 -5.95 12.63 -4.93
N LEU A 39 -6.13 13.38 -3.84
CA LEU A 39 -7.43 13.83 -3.37
C LEU A 39 -8.12 14.70 -4.44
N TYR A 40 -7.41 15.68 -4.99
CA TYR A 40 -7.92 16.54 -6.07
C TYR A 40 -8.34 15.72 -7.29
N GLY A 41 -7.53 14.74 -7.71
CA GLY A 41 -7.81 13.89 -8.86
C GLY A 41 -9.10 13.07 -8.73
N HIS A 42 -9.52 12.73 -7.50
CA HIS A 42 -10.80 12.07 -7.25
C HIS A 42 -11.96 13.06 -7.06
N TRP A 43 -11.71 14.18 -6.40
CA TRP A 43 -12.72 15.17 -6.05
C TRP A 43 -13.15 16.06 -7.23
N HIS A 44 -12.22 16.47 -8.08
CA HIS A 44 -12.48 17.42 -9.17
C HIS A 44 -13.40 16.86 -10.27
N PRO A 45 -13.26 15.60 -10.74
CA PRO A 45 -14.19 15.03 -11.69
C PRO A 45 -15.58 14.79 -11.08
N PRO A 46 -16.67 14.85 -11.88
CA PRO A 46 -18.00 14.45 -11.42
C PRO A 46 -18.02 13.00 -10.89
N LEU A 47 -18.73 12.77 -9.79
CA LEU A 47 -18.80 11.47 -9.10
C LEU A 47 -19.13 10.29 -10.02
N TRP A 48 -20.00 10.49 -11.02
CA TRP A 48 -20.36 9.43 -11.97
C TRP A 48 -19.17 8.93 -12.80
N LYS A 49 -18.19 9.78 -13.11
CA LYS A 49 -16.97 9.37 -13.83
C LYS A 49 -16.12 8.46 -12.95
N THR A 50 -16.04 8.77 -11.66
CA THR A 50 -15.33 7.97 -10.66
C THR A 50 -15.99 6.60 -10.50
N ILE A 51 -17.33 6.56 -10.38
CA ILE A 51 -18.08 5.30 -10.33
C ILE A 51 -17.90 4.48 -11.63
N ALA A 52 -18.00 5.13 -12.79
CA ALA A 52 -17.82 4.45 -14.08
C ALA A 52 -16.41 3.86 -14.23
N ALA A 53 -15.39 4.51 -13.66
CA ALA A 53 -14.02 4.03 -13.70
C ALA A 53 -13.80 2.71 -12.94
N GLU A 54 -14.57 2.43 -11.88
CA GLU A 54 -14.53 1.14 -11.15
C GLU A 54 -15.08 -0.03 -11.98
N PHE A 55 -16.02 0.23 -12.88
CA PHE A 55 -16.52 -0.79 -13.81
C PHE A 55 -15.61 -0.92 -15.04
N GLY A 56 -14.99 0.20 -15.44
CA GLY A 56 -14.00 0.27 -16.51
C GLY A 56 -12.57 0.11 -15.97
N PHE A 57 -12.24 -1.03 -15.37
CA PHE A 57 -10.90 -1.29 -14.82
C PHE A 57 -9.76 -1.19 -15.86
N TRP A 58 -10.10 -1.28 -17.15
CA TRP A 58 -9.19 -1.05 -18.28
C TRP A 58 -9.04 0.43 -18.70
N SER A 59 -9.80 1.34 -18.09
CA SER A 59 -9.80 2.77 -18.39
C SER A 59 -8.47 3.44 -18.05
N LYS A 60 -8.28 4.68 -18.53
CA LYS A 60 -7.07 5.47 -18.22
C LYS A 60 -7.07 6.09 -16.83
N THR A 61 -8.18 6.00 -16.10
CA THR A 61 -8.27 6.51 -14.73
C THR A 61 -7.26 5.79 -13.85
N VAL A 62 -6.38 6.54 -13.19
CA VAL A 62 -5.37 5.98 -12.32
C VAL A 62 -6.01 5.68 -10.97
N ARG A 63 -6.04 4.39 -10.62
CA ARG A 63 -6.43 3.87 -9.29
C ARG A 63 -7.77 4.38 -8.77
N PRO A 64 -8.89 4.10 -9.46
CA PRO A 64 -10.19 4.64 -9.10
C PRO A 64 -10.63 4.27 -7.68
N MET A 65 -10.19 3.12 -7.15
CA MET A 65 -10.52 2.72 -5.77
C MET A 65 -10.01 3.67 -4.69
N GLY A 66 -9.12 4.64 -4.99
CA GLY A 66 -8.80 5.69 -4.03
C GLY A 66 -10.01 6.54 -3.63
N ALA A 67 -11.02 6.62 -4.50
CA ALA A 67 -12.21 7.44 -4.27
C ALA A 67 -13.03 7.02 -3.04
N ILE A 68 -13.11 5.71 -2.75
CA ILE A 68 -13.85 5.22 -1.56
C ILE A 68 -13.22 5.67 -0.24
N TYR A 69 -11.95 6.09 -0.29
CA TYR A 69 -11.25 6.67 0.84
C TYR A 69 -11.36 8.20 0.80
N TYR A 70 -10.91 8.83 -0.29
CA TYR A 70 -10.75 10.28 -0.35
C TYR A 70 -12.09 11.04 -0.31
N LEU A 71 -13.09 10.64 -1.10
CA LEU A 71 -14.32 11.40 -1.26
C LEU A 71 -15.17 11.50 0.02
N PRO A 72 -15.51 10.40 0.72
CA PRO A 72 -16.31 10.51 1.93
C PRO A 72 -15.57 11.25 3.05
N LEU A 73 -14.26 11.03 3.18
CA LEU A 73 -13.46 11.68 4.21
C LEU A 73 -13.34 13.18 3.97
N TYR A 74 -13.07 13.59 2.74
CA TYR A 74 -12.98 15.00 2.41
C TYR A 74 -14.34 15.70 2.50
N GLY A 75 -15.43 15.03 2.08
CA GLY A 75 -16.78 15.56 2.22
C GLY A 75 -17.17 15.83 3.68
N LEU A 76 -16.85 14.91 4.59
CA LEU A 76 -17.24 15.00 6.01
C LEU A 76 -16.26 15.82 6.86
N PHE A 77 -14.96 15.73 6.59
CA PHE A 77 -13.93 16.26 7.49
C PHE A 77 -13.04 17.33 6.83
N GLY A 78 -13.19 17.59 5.53
CA GLY A 78 -12.36 18.52 4.81
C GLY A 78 -10.88 18.14 4.83
N LEU A 79 -10.01 19.16 4.87
CA LEU A 79 -8.56 19.00 4.95
C LEU A 79 -8.08 18.86 6.40
N ASN A 80 -8.73 17.98 7.17
CA ASN A 80 -8.21 17.53 8.46
C ASN A 80 -7.52 16.17 8.25
N PRO A 81 -6.20 16.02 8.47
CA PRO A 81 -5.50 14.77 8.22
C PRO A 81 -5.84 13.65 9.23
N TRP A 82 -6.35 13.99 10.42
CA TRP A 82 -6.54 13.00 11.48
C TRP A 82 -7.55 11.89 11.11
N PRO A 83 -8.76 12.18 10.57
CA PRO A 83 -9.70 11.15 10.14
C PRO A 83 -9.15 10.26 9.01
N PHE A 84 -8.35 10.82 8.12
CA PHE A 84 -7.68 10.09 7.03
C PHE A 84 -6.70 9.06 7.60
N ASN A 85 -5.82 9.50 8.51
CA ASN A 85 -4.88 8.62 9.21
C ASN A 85 -5.58 7.53 10.01
N LEU A 86 -6.69 7.87 10.69
CA LEU A 86 -7.47 6.90 11.45
C LEU A 86 -8.07 5.83 10.53
N VAL A 87 -8.79 6.22 9.47
CA VAL A 87 -9.43 5.27 8.56
C VAL A 87 -8.41 4.38 7.87
N ARG A 88 -7.29 4.94 7.41
CA ARG A 88 -6.18 4.16 6.84
C ARG A 88 -5.64 3.13 7.84
N SER A 89 -5.44 3.53 9.10
CA SER A 89 -5.00 2.62 10.17
C SER A 89 -6.02 1.51 10.41
N LEU A 90 -7.32 1.81 10.40
CA LEU A 90 -8.37 0.80 10.54
C LEU A 90 -8.37 -0.20 9.37
N ILE A 91 -8.12 0.25 8.14
CA ILE A 91 -7.98 -0.64 6.97
C ILE A 91 -6.73 -1.52 7.13
N LEU A 92 -5.60 -1.00 7.59
CA LEU A 92 -4.40 -1.80 7.87
C LEU A 92 -4.62 -2.85 8.96
N LEU A 93 -5.39 -2.51 10.00
CA LEU A 93 -5.81 -3.48 11.02
C LEU A 93 -6.66 -4.59 10.38
N LEU A 94 -7.65 -4.21 9.56
CA LEU A 94 -8.48 -5.16 8.81
C LEU A 94 -7.64 -6.06 7.90
N ASN A 95 -6.68 -5.49 7.17
CA ASN A 95 -5.75 -6.24 6.32
C ASN A 95 -5.00 -7.29 7.12
N THR A 96 -4.53 -6.93 8.31
CA THR A 96 -3.79 -7.85 9.17
C THR A 96 -4.67 -8.98 9.69
N VAL A 97 -5.93 -8.68 10.04
CA VAL A 97 -6.90 -9.69 10.46
C VAL A 97 -7.22 -10.65 9.31
N ILE A 98 -7.49 -10.13 8.10
CA ILE A 98 -7.71 -10.93 6.89
C ILE A 98 -6.48 -11.80 6.60
N PHE A 99 -5.29 -11.22 6.66
CA PHE A 99 -4.04 -11.91 6.43
C PHE A 99 -3.78 -13.00 7.47
N PHE A 100 -4.07 -12.75 8.75
CA PHE A 100 -3.97 -13.77 9.81
C PHE A 100 -4.80 -15.01 9.45
N PHE A 101 -6.05 -14.82 9.01
CA PHE A 101 -6.88 -15.94 8.58
C PHE A 101 -6.33 -16.62 7.32
N LEU A 102 -5.85 -15.85 6.35
CA LEU A 102 -5.24 -16.39 5.13
C LEU A 102 -4.00 -17.25 5.46
N ALA A 103 -3.10 -16.71 6.28
CA ALA A 103 -1.91 -17.39 6.78
C ALA A 103 -2.29 -18.67 7.54
N LYS A 104 -3.34 -18.62 8.36
CA LYS A 104 -3.84 -19.78 9.10
C LYS A 104 -4.38 -20.86 8.16
N GLU A 105 -5.15 -20.50 7.14
CA GLU A 105 -5.72 -21.42 6.14
C GLU A 105 -4.63 -22.09 5.28
N ILE A 106 -3.60 -21.34 4.88
CA ILE A 106 -2.50 -21.87 4.05
C ILE A 106 -1.50 -22.66 4.89
N ALA A 107 -1.03 -22.10 6.03
CA ALA A 107 0.00 -22.73 6.84
C ALA A 107 -0.52 -23.83 7.77
N ARG A 108 -1.84 -23.87 8.02
CA ARG A 108 -2.50 -24.77 8.97
C ARG A 108 -1.86 -24.72 10.37
N SER A 109 -1.53 -23.51 10.82
CA SER A 109 -0.86 -23.30 12.11
C SER A 109 -1.06 -21.90 12.62
N SER A 110 -1.69 -21.79 13.80
CA SER A 110 -1.83 -20.52 14.50
C SER A 110 -0.48 -19.90 14.88
N TRP A 111 0.55 -20.72 15.14
CA TRP A 111 1.89 -20.25 15.46
C TRP A 111 2.50 -19.45 14.29
N VAL A 112 2.43 -20.01 13.08
CA VAL A 112 2.94 -19.35 11.86
C VAL A 112 2.09 -18.13 11.54
N ALA A 113 0.77 -18.26 11.60
CA ALA A 113 -0.15 -17.18 11.28
C ALA A 113 0.01 -15.97 12.22
N LEU A 114 0.12 -16.21 13.54
CA LEU A 114 0.36 -15.16 14.51
C LEU A 114 1.68 -14.44 14.23
N LEU A 115 2.79 -15.18 14.11
CA LEU A 115 4.11 -14.57 13.90
C LEU A 115 4.17 -13.78 12.59
N ALA A 116 3.63 -14.32 11.49
CA ALA A 116 3.63 -13.65 10.19
C ALA A 116 2.72 -12.40 10.15
N SER A 117 1.76 -12.27 11.06
CA SER A 117 0.86 -11.12 11.10
C SER A 117 1.50 -9.87 11.69
N PHE A 118 2.57 -9.99 12.49
CA PHE A 118 3.26 -8.83 13.06
C PHE A 118 3.90 -7.94 11.99
N PRO A 119 4.67 -8.47 11.02
CA PRO A 119 5.18 -7.64 9.91
C PRO A 119 4.11 -7.04 9.02
N VAL A 120 2.96 -7.69 8.89
CA VAL A 120 1.82 -7.17 8.10
C VAL A 120 1.04 -6.10 8.87
N ALA A 121 0.99 -6.18 10.20
CA ALA A 121 0.46 -5.12 11.04
C ALA A 121 1.31 -3.86 10.97
N TYR A 122 2.63 -4.01 11.09
CA TYR A 122 3.53 -2.88 11.06
C TYR A 122 4.97 -3.29 10.76
N GLN A 123 5.59 -2.55 9.86
CA GLN A 123 7.00 -2.71 9.52
C GLN A 123 7.61 -1.33 9.25
N ALA A 124 8.56 -0.91 10.10
CA ALA A 124 9.14 0.44 10.09
C ALA A 124 9.77 0.85 8.74
N ASN A 125 10.46 -0.06 8.03
CA ASN A 125 11.10 0.27 6.73
C ASN A 125 10.14 0.43 5.54
N ILE A 126 8.86 0.12 5.73
CA ILE A 126 7.78 0.50 4.81
C ILE A 126 6.88 1.56 5.47
N GLY A 127 7.44 2.33 6.41
CA GLY A 127 6.75 3.33 7.24
C GLY A 127 5.94 4.36 6.47
N ASN A 128 6.32 4.67 5.23
CA ASN A 128 5.52 5.52 4.33
C ASN A 128 4.11 4.94 4.06
N LEU A 129 3.91 3.63 4.11
CA LEU A 129 2.58 3.01 4.04
C LEU A 129 1.67 3.50 5.17
N HIS A 130 2.27 3.66 6.35
CA HIS A 130 1.58 4.02 7.58
C HIS A 130 1.42 5.53 7.72
N TYR A 131 2.45 6.32 7.37
CA TYR A 131 2.46 7.77 7.61
C TYR A 131 1.97 8.61 6.43
N ASP A 132 2.19 8.19 5.18
CA ASP A 132 1.90 8.99 3.99
C ASP A 132 0.64 8.50 3.24
N GLY A 133 -0.42 9.32 3.25
CA GLY A 133 -1.72 8.92 2.74
C GLY A 133 -1.76 8.70 1.23
N ALA A 134 -0.75 9.18 0.48
CA ALA A 134 -0.59 8.89 -0.94
C ALA A 134 -0.43 7.37 -1.22
N TYR A 135 -0.07 6.57 -0.22
CA TYR A 135 0.05 5.11 -0.32
C TYR A 135 -1.23 4.35 0.08
N ILE A 136 -2.37 5.04 0.25
CA ILE A 136 -3.66 4.38 0.50
C ILE A 136 -3.98 3.29 -0.55
N TYR A 137 -3.55 3.49 -1.79
CA TYR A 137 -3.70 2.54 -2.88
C TYR A 137 -3.04 1.18 -2.60
N ASP A 138 -1.88 1.17 -1.94
CA ASP A 138 -1.16 -0.05 -1.56
C ASP A 138 -1.86 -0.76 -0.40
N VAL A 139 -2.44 0.02 0.53
CA VAL A 139 -3.27 -0.49 1.64
C VAL A 139 -4.55 -1.13 1.11
N LEU A 140 -5.28 -0.47 0.20
CA LEU A 140 -6.49 -1.00 -0.43
C LEU A 140 -6.19 -2.21 -1.31
N CYS A 141 -5.10 -2.17 -2.08
CA CYS A 141 -4.64 -3.32 -2.85
C CYS A 141 -4.37 -4.51 -1.92
N GLY A 142 -3.68 -4.30 -0.79
CA GLY A 142 -3.49 -5.35 0.23
C GLY A 142 -4.81 -5.92 0.74
N ALA A 143 -5.78 -5.05 1.07
CA ALA A 143 -7.10 -5.44 1.56
C ALA A 143 -7.80 -6.40 0.61
N PHE A 144 -7.98 -5.96 -0.64
CA PHE A 144 -8.68 -6.71 -1.66
C PHE A 144 -7.91 -7.94 -2.14
N TYR A 145 -6.58 -7.85 -2.26
CA TYR A 145 -5.72 -8.98 -2.63
C TYR A 145 -5.79 -10.11 -1.60
N PHE A 146 -5.62 -9.78 -0.31
CA PHE A 146 -5.69 -10.78 0.76
C PHE A 146 -7.10 -11.31 0.93
N ALA A 147 -8.13 -10.47 0.82
CA ALA A 147 -9.53 -10.90 0.89
C ALA A 147 -9.90 -11.84 -0.26
N ALA A 148 -9.52 -11.51 -1.50
CA ALA A 148 -9.76 -12.33 -2.68
C ALA A 148 -9.10 -13.71 -2.51
N LEU A 149 -7.84 -13.75 -2.08
CA LEU A 149 -7.14 -15.00 -1.88
C LEU A 149 -7.67 -15.80 -0.70
N LEU A 150 -7.98 -15.15 0.44
CA LEU A 150 -8.60 -15.80 1.59
C LEU A 150 -9.94 -16.42 1.21
N TYR A 151 -10.78 -15.67 0.49
CA TYR A 151 -12.06 -16.14 -0.01
C TYR A 151 -11.87 -17.38 -0.89
N TYR A 152 -10.97 -17.28 -1.88
CA TYR A 152 -10.66 -18.37 -2.81
C TYR A 152 -10.22 -19.63 -2.07
N VAL A 153 -9.19 -19.51 -1.23
CA VAL A 153 -8.61 -20.62 -0.46
C VAL A 153 -9.64 -21.22 0.49
N SER A 154 -10.37 -20.40 1.25
CA SER A 154 -11.36 -20.88 2.22
C SER A 154 -12.50 -21.62 1.54
N ARG A 155 -13.04 -21.09 0.44
CA ARG A 155 -14.10 -21.77 -0.32
C ARG A 155 -13.56 -23.05 -0.94
N ARG A 156 -12.37 -23.01 -1.53
CA ARG A 156 -11.74 -24.21 -2.08
C ARG A 156 -11.57 -25.34 -1.07
N GLN A 157 -11.17 -25.02 0.16
CA GLN A 157 -11.00 -26.01 1.22
C GLN A 157 -12.33 -26.56 1.76
N LYS A 158 -13.39 -25.71 1.84
CA LYS A 158 -14.68 -26.09 2.45
C LYS A 158 -15.65 -26.77 1.49
N VAL A 159 -15.74 -26.29 0.25
CA VAL A 159 -16.80 -26.71 -0.69
C VAL A 159 -16.27 -27.34 -1.98
N GLY A 160 -14.94 -27.43 -2.17
CA GLY A 160 -14.37 -27.97 -3.39
C GLY A 160 -14.31 -26.94 -4.53
N PRO A 161 -14.54 -27.32 -5.80
CA PRO A 161 -14.50 -26.38 -6.94
C PRO A 161 -15.43 -25.17 -6.76
N LEU A 162 -14.92 -23.97 -7.06
CA LEU A 162 -15.76 -22.77 -7.05
C LEU A 162 -16.80 -22.85 -8.18
N HIS A 163 -18.05 -22.59 -7.85
CA HIS A 163 -19.11 -22.39 -8.84
C HIS A 163 -19.12 -20.95 -9.37
N ALA A 164 -19.87 -20.68 -10.43
CA ALA A 164 -19.89 -19.38 -11.13
C ALA A 164 -20.04 -18.18 -10.18
N ARG A 165 -21.05 -18.16 -9.29
CA ARG A 165 -21.23 -17.06 -8.33
C ARG A 165 -20.03 -16.85 -7.39
N GLN A 166 -19.35 -17.91 -6.97
CA GLN A 166 -18.14 -17.78 -6.14
C GLN A 166 -16.96 -17.24 -6.95
N ILE A 167 -16.83 -17.65 -8.22
CA ILE A 167 -15.86 -17.07 -9.14
C ILE A 167 -16.15 -15.57 -9.31
N CYS A 168 -17.41 -15.16 -9.48
CA CYS A 168 -17.77 -13.75 -9.57
C CYS A 168 -17.35 -12.95 -8.32
N VAL A 169 -17.61 -13.46 -7.11
CA VAL A 169 -17.17 -12.77 -5.87
C VAL A 169 -15.65 -12.64 -5.81
N PHE A 170 -14.92 -13.69 -6.17
CA PHE A 170 -13.46 -13.64 -6.26
C PHE A 170 -12.99 -12.60 -7.29
N LEU A 171 -13.62 -12.54 -8.47
CA LEU A 171 -13.26 -11.59 -9.52
C LEU A 171 -13.60 -10.14 -9.14
N VAL A 172 -14.71 -9.89 -8.44
CA VAL A 172 -15.04 -8.54 -7.95
C VAL A 172 -13.97 -8.06 -6.98
N LEU A 173 -13.60 -8.88 -5.99
CA LEU A 173 -12.50 -8.54 -5.07
C LEU A 173 -11.18 -8.36 -5.82
N TYR A 174 -10.93 -9.17 -6.85
CA TYR A 174 -9.73 -9.06 -7.66
C TYR A 174 -9.68 -7.74 -8.46
N ILE A 175 -10.80 -7.35 -9.08
CA ILE A 175 -10.91 -6.09 -9.82
C ILE A 175 -10.69 -4.89 -8.87
N CYS A 176 -11.30 -4.90 -7.67
CA CYS A 176 -11.03 -3.88 -6.66
C CYS A 176 -9.54 -3.81 -6.27
N ALA A 177 -8.82 -4.94 -6.26
CA ALA A 177 -7.38 -4.93 -6.04
C ALA A 177 -6.62 -4.29 -7.22
N LEU A 178 -6.99 -4.60 -8.47
CA LEU A 178 -6.40 -4.00 -9.68
C LEU A 178 -6.65 -2.49 -9.77
N ASP A 179 -7.87 -2.06 -9.44
CA ASP A 179 -8.26 -0.66 -9.40
C ASP A 179 -7.69 0.09 -8.19
N SER A 180 -7.10 -0.63 -7.23
CA SER A 180 -6.28 -0.03 -6.17
C SER A 180 -4.83 0.12 -6.62
N LYS A 181 -4.18 -0.94 -7.12
CA LYS A 181 -2.75 -0.93 -7.47
C LYS A 181 -2.38 -2.00 -8.50
N GLU A 182 -1.38 -1.68 -9.31
CA GLU A 182 -0.85 -2.54 -10.37
C GLU A 182 -0.24 -3.84 -9.81
N MET A 183 0.15 -3.87 -8.53
CA MET A 183 0.64 -5.07 -7.84
C MET A 183 -0.33 -6.25 -7.89
N ALA A 184 -1.63 -5.99 -7.99
CA ALA A 184 -2.62 -7.05 -8.03
C ALA A 184 -2.50 -7.96 -9.27
N VAL A 185 -1.81 -7.55 -10.35
CA VAL A 185 -1.61 -8.40 -11.54
C VAL A 185 -0.93 -9.74 -11.24
N SER A 186 -0.26 -9.88 -10.08
CA SER A 186 0.33 -11.15 -9.65
C SER A 186 -0.68 -12.18 -9.13
N LEU A 187 -1.90 -11.77 -8.73
CA LEU A 187 -2.85 -12.63 -8.03
C LEU A 187 -3.22 -13.92 -8.80
N PRO A 188 -3.51 -13.90 -10.12
CA PRO A 188 -3.83 -15.12 -10.87
C PRO A 188 -2.71 -16.16 -10.82
N VAL A 189 -1.45 -15.71 -10.83
CA VAL A 189 -0.27 -16.60 -10.72
C VAL A 189 -0.19 -17.22 -9.32
N ILE A 190 -0.52 -16.46 -8.27
CA ILE A 190 -0.59 -17.00 -6.91
C ILE A 190 -1.74 -18.00 -6.76
N VAL A 191 -2.91 -17.74 -7.36
CA VAL A 191 -4.03 -18.69 -7.36
C VAL A 191 -3.68 -19.95 -8.15
N LEU A 192 -2.97 -19.81 -9.28
CA LEU A 192 -2.44 -20.95 -10.04
C LEU A 192 -1.49 -21.79 -9.19
N ALA A 193 -0.54 -21.15 -8.51
CA ALA A 193 0.38 -21.84 -7.60
C ALA A 193 -0.38 -22.58 -6.49
N TYR A 194 -1.45 -21.99 -5.95
CA TYR A 194 -2.30 -22.66 -4.97
C TYR A 194 -2.97 -23.92 -5.54
N GLU A 195 -3.61 -23.83 -6.71
CA GLU A 195 -4.27 -24.96 -7.38
C GLU A 195 -3.28 -26.09 -7.67
N VAL A 196 -2.12 -25.77 -8.25
CA VAL A 196 -1.09 -26.76 -8.62
C VAL A 196 -0.49 -27.44 -7.38
N LEU A 197 -0.15 -26.66 -6.34
CA LEU A 197 0.62 -27.17 -5.20
C LEU A 197 -0.24 -27.81 -4.11
N PHE A 198 -1.41 -27.24 -3.81
CA PHE A 198 -2.28 -27.70 -2.72
C PHE A 198 -3.42 -28.61 -3.21
N VAL A 199 -4.03 -28.29 -4.37
CA VAL A 199 -5.19 -29.05 -4.88
C VAL A 199 -4.75 -30.20 -5.81
N LYS A 200 -3.65 -30.04 -6.55
CA LYS A 200 -2.99 -31.06 -7.37
C LYS A 200 -3.94 -31.65 -8.43
N ARG A 201 -4.22 -32.97 -8.37
CA ARG A 201 -5.05 -33.68 -9.37
C ARG A 201 -6.47 -33.14 -9.50
N LYS A 202 -6.99 -32.43 -8.48
CA LYS A 202 -8.33 -31.81 -8.50
C LYS A 202 -8.28 -30.33 -8.89
N ALA A 203 -7.14 -29.86 -9.41
CA ALA A 203 -6.95 -28.48 -9.80
C ALA A 203 -7.98 -28.08 -10.84
N ARG A 204 -8.49 -26.85 -10.71
CA ARG A 204 -9.40 -26.25 -11.69
C ARG A 204 -8.79 -24.92 -12.12
N PHE A 205 -8.50 -24.83 -13.42
CA PHE A 205 -7.85 -23.65 -13.98
C PHE A 205 -8.84 -22.59 -14.47
N THR A 206 -10.15 -22.87 -14.52
CA THR A 206 -11.14 -21.89 -14.97
C THR A 206 -11.05 -20.55 -14.21
N PRO A 207 -11.01 -20.50 -12.86
CA PRO A 207 -10.87 -19.22 -12.17
C PRO A 207 -9.55 -18.51 -12.47
N VAL A 208 -8.46 -19.27 -12.65
CA VAL A 208 -7.14 -18.75 -13.01
C VAL A 208 -7.15 -18.14 -14.40
N LEU A 209 -7.74 -18.83 -15.39
CA LEU A 209 -7.81 -18.39 -16.78
C LEU A 209 -8.69 -17.15 -16.91
N VAL A 210 -9.84 -17.11 -16.24
CA VAL A 210 -10.71 -15.92 -16.25
C VAL A 210 -10.03 -14.75 -15.56
N ALA A 211 -9.38 -14.96 -14.41
CA ALA A 211 -8.62 -13.91 -13.75
C ALA A 211 -7.46 -13.43 -14.63
N GLY A 212 -6.72 -14.34 -15.29
CA GLY A 212 -5.66 -13.99 -16.24
C GLY A 212 -6.16 -13.19 -17.44
N ALA A 213 -7.37 -13.48 -17.95
CA ALA A 213 -8.00 -12.69 -19.00
C ALA A 213 -8.34 -11.27 -18.51
N VAL A 214 -8.87 -11.14 -17.28
CA VAL A 214 -9.10 -9.83 -16.64
C VAL A 214 -7.79 -9.06 -16.49
N THR A 215 -6.71 -9.72 -16.04
CA THR A 215 -5.38 -9.11 -15.95
C THR A 215 -4.88 -8.63 -17.30
N LEU A 216 -5.05 -9.43 -18.36
CA LEU A 216 -4.63 -9.07 -19.70
C LEU A 216 -5.38 -7.83 -20.19
N ILE A 217 -6.70 -7.78 -20.01
CA ILE A 217 -7.54 -6.63 -20.34
C ILE A 217 -7.08 -5.38 -19.56
N PHE A 218 -6.81 -5.52 -18.26
CA PHE A 218 -6.27 -4.45 -17.43
C PHE A 218 -4.93 -3.93 -17.97
N ILE A 219 -3.97 -4.82 -18.24
CA ILE A 219 -2.64 -4.45 -18.75
C ILE A 219 -2.76 -3.74 -20.09
N LEU A 220 -3.48 -4.32 -21.06
CA LEU A 220 -3.67 -3.70 -22.38
C LEU A 220 -4.34 -2.33 -22.25
N GLY A 221 -5.40 -2.25 -21.42
CA GLY A 221 -6.13 -1.03 -21.14
C GLY A 221 -5.26 0.07 -20.53
N LYS A 222 -4.34 -0.25 -19.62
CA LYS A 222 -3.44 0.75 -19.01
C LYS A 222 -2.23 1.10 -19.87
N THR A 223 -1.76 0.20 -20.74
CA THR A 223 -0.45 0.36 -21.41
C THR A 223 -0.51 0.80 -22.88
N THR A 224 -1.67 0.74 -23.54
CA THR A 224 -1.80 1.01 -24.99
C THR A 224 -2.65 2.23 -25.31
N GLY A 225 -2.39 2.95 -26.41
CA GLY A 225 -3.22 4.10 -26.84
C GLY A 225 -2.93 5.42 -26.10
N GLN A 226 -3.67 6.48 -26.45
CA GLN A 226 -3.50 7.81 -25.85
C GLN A 226 -3.82 7.79 -24.35
N GLY A 227 -3.00 8.49 -23.54
CA GLY A 227 -3.15 8.50 -22.08
C GLY A 227 -2.74 7.20 -21.39
N ALA A 228 -1.94 6.33 -22.04
CA ALA A 228 -1.38 5.15 -21.39
C ALA A 228 -0.55 5.51 -20.16
N LEU A 229 -0.68 4.72 -19.09
CA LEU A 229 0.07 4.89 -17.85
C LEU A 229 1.59 4.81 -18.09
N THR A 230 2.01 3.96 -19.03
CA THR A 230 3.41 3.79 -19.46
C THR A 230 3.99 4.99 -20.22
N ALA A 231 3.16 5.98 -20.59
CA ALA A 231 3.64 7.24 -21.13
C ALA A 231 4.24 8.14 -20.03
N LEU A 232 3.89 7.91 -18.76
CA LEU A 232 4.51 8.57 -17.61
C LEU A 232 5.86 7.92 -17.32
N GLU A 233 6.91 8.73 -17.19
CA GLU A 233 8.29 8.25 -16.99
C GLU A 233 8.43 7.31 -15.77
N SER A 234 7.74 7.65 -14.67
CA SER A 234 7.75 6.85 -13.43
C SER A 234 7.02 5.50 -13.52
N TYR A 235 6.25 5.28 -14.60
CA TYR A 235 5.50 4.05 -14.87
C TYR A 235 5.96 3.35 -16.15
N LYS A 236 7.01 3.84 -16.80
CA LYS A 236 7.61 3.19 -17.97
C LYS A 236 8.53 2.05 -17.50
N PRO A 237 8.23 0.77 -17.83
CA PRO A 237 9.08 -0.33 -17.42
C PRO A 237 10.40 -0.34 -18.20
N ILE A 238 11.49 -0.65 -17.50
CA ILE A 238 12.84 -0.81 -18.05
C ILE A 238 13.24 -2.27 -17.89
N TYR A 239 13.01 -3.07 -18.93
CA TYR A 239 13.28 -4.51 -18.94
C TYR A 239 14.76 -4.81 -19.19
N THR A 240 15.59 -4.65 -18.16
CA THR A 240 17.02 -4.99 -18.20
C THR A 240 17.44 -5.80 -16.99
N TRP A 241 18.49 -6.61 -17.14
CA TRP A 241 19.10 -7.33 -16.01
C TRP A 241 19.61 -6.38 -14.93
N GLN A 242 20.19 -5.25 -15.34
CA GLN A 242 20.68 -4.23 -14.41
C GLN A 242 19.54 -3.70 -13.53
N ARG A 243 18.44 -3.24 -14.14
CA ARG A 243 17.27 -2.72 -13.39
C ARG A 243 16.70 -3.78 -12.45
N PHE A 244 16.53 -5.01 -12.93
CA PHE A 244 16.07 -6.12 -12.11
C PHE A 244 16.98 -6.38 -10.90
N SER A 245 18.30 -6.42 -11.13
CA SER A 245 19.31 -6.69 -10.10
C SER A 245 19.34 -5.61 -9.04
N GLU A 246 19.34 -4.34 -9.45
CA GLU A 246 19.30 -3.17 -8.57
C GLU A 246 18.03 -3.17 -7.72
N SER A 247 16.87 -3.35 -8.35
CA SER A 247 15.58 -3.36 -7.66
C SER A 247 15.46 -4.51 -6.68
N SER A 248 15.78 -5.74 -7.07
CA SER A 248 15.72 -6.92 -6.18
C SER A 248 16.66 -6.77 -4.98
N THR A 249 17.87 -6.25 -5.22
CA THR A 249 18.84 -5.97 -4.15
C THR A 249 18.30 -4.94 -3.16
N ARG A 250 17.81 -3.80 -3.67
CA ARG A 250 17.24 -2.72 -2.86
C ARG A 250 16.03 -3.17 -2.05
N ILE A 251 15.11 -3.92 -2.67
CA ILE A 251 13.89 -4.43 -2.02
C ILE A 251 14.25 -5.31 -0.82
N LEU A 252 15.19 -6.25 -0.95
CA LEU A 252 15.57 -7.13 0.14
C LEU A 252 16.34 -6.40 1.24
N ASN A 253 17.28 -5.53 0.87
CA ASN A 253 17.98 -4.68 1.83
C ASN A 253 17.01 -3.81 2.65
N GLN A 254 16.00 -3.22 1.99
CA GLN A 254 14.95 -2.47 2.66
C GLN A 254 14.09 -3.35 3.57
N MET A 255 13.59 -4.50 3.11
CA MET A 255 12.71 -5.34 3.95
C MET A 255 13.42 -5.94 5.17
N PHE A 256 14.69 -6.30 5.04
CA PHE A 256 15.47 -6.98 6.08
C PHE A 256 16.35 -6.05 6.93
N TYR A 257 16.17 -4.73 6.84
CA TYR A 257 16.92 -3.72 7.61
C TYR A 257 18.45 -3.88 7.48
N THR A 258 18.94 -4.12 6.26
CA THR A 258 20.34 -4.48 6.03
C THR A 258 20.90 -3.90 4.73
N GLY A 259 22.22 -3.87 4.59
CA GLY A 259 22.93 -3.57 3.34
C GLY A 259 23.66 -4.78 2.76
N VAL A 260 23.45 -5.97 3.34
CA VAL A 260 24.25 -7.15 3.01
C VAL A 260 23.83 -7.82 1.70
N PHE A 261 22.60 -7.63 1.23
CA PHE A 261 22.20 -8.25 -0.03
C PHE A 261 22.93 -7.60 -1.19
N THR A 262 23.60 -8.45 -1.97
CA THR A 262 24.02 -8.21 -3.35
C THR A 262 23.20 -9.13 -4.24
N ILE A 263 23.14 -8.89 -5.55
CA ILE A 263 22.38 -9.77 -6.45
C ILE A 263 22.82 -11.25 -6.34
N GLY A 264 24.11 -11.53 -6.12
CA GLY A 264 24.61 -12.87 -5.85
C GLY A 264 23.94 -13.51 -4.63
N ARG A 265 23.93 -12.80 -3.48
CA ARG A 265 23.26 -13.26 -2.25
C ARG A 265 21.75 -13.39 -2.39
N VAL A 266 21.11 -12.56 -3.21
CA VAL A 266 19.69 -12.70 -3.55
C VAL A 266 19.45 -14.02 -4.28
N LEU A 267 20.26 -14.31 -5.31
CA LEU A 267 20.16 -15.55 -6.09
C LEU A 267 20.48 -16.78 -5.24
N GLU A 268 21.47 -16.71 -4.37
CA GLU A 268 21.79 -17.77 -3.39
C GLU A 268 20.60 -18.05 -2.47
N LEU A 269 20.02 -17.00 -1.88
CA LEU A 269 18.83 -17.13 -1.02
C LEU A 269 17.67 -17.77 -1.78
N TRP A 270 17.42 -17.33 -3.03
CA TRP A 270 16.37 -17.89 -3.87
C TRP A 270 16.64 -19.35 -4.24
N ALA A 271 17.88 -19.72 -4.55
CA ALA A 271 18.28 -21.10 -4.82
C ALA A 271 18.06 -22.00 -3.60
N VAL A 272 18.42 -21.54 -2.40
CA VAL A 272 18.18 -22.25 -1.14
C VAL A 272 16.68 -22.42 -0.88
N LEU A 273 15.88 -21.36 -1.05
CA LEU A 273 14.43 -21.43 -0.86
C LEU A 273 13.76 -22.34 -1.89
N LEU A 274 14.19 -22.31 -3.15
CA LEU A 274 13.71 -23.19 -4.20
C LEU A 274 14.05 -24.65 -3.88
N TYR A 275 15.28 -24.92 -3.46
CA TYR A 275 15.68 -26.25 -2.99
C TYR A 275 14.81 -26.72 -1.82
N ILE A 276 14.60 -25.88 -0.80
CA ILE A 276 13.72 -26.19 0.34
C ILE A 276 12.26 -26.42 -0.12
N GLY A 277 11.80 -25.68 -1.13
CA GLY A 277 10.48 -25.81 -1.71
C GLY A 277 10.29 -27.09 -2.52
N LEU A 278 11.33 -27.55 -3.22
CA LEU A 278 11.32 -28.75 -4.05
C LEU A 278 11.81 -30.00 -3.33
N ARG A 279 12.44 -29.87 -2.15
CA ARG A 279 12.90 -31.03 -1.40
C ARG A 279 11.71 -31.92 -1.09
N ASN A 280 11.82 -33.19 -1.44
CA ASN A 280 10.75 -34.19 -1.35
C ASN A 280 9.58 -33.98 -2.33
N TRP A 281 9.75 -33.24 -3.43
CA TRP A 281 8.77 -33.23 -4.51
C TRP A 281 8.42 -34.65 -4.95
N GLY A 282 7.13 -34.91 -5.20
CA GLY A 282 6.62 -36.25 -5.53
C GLY A 282 6.58 -37.26 -4.37
N ARG A 283 7.21 -36.97 -3.22
CA ARG A 283 7.20 -37.86 -2.05
C ARG A 283 6.01 -37.55 -1.13
N ARG A 284 5.64 -38.51 -0.28
CA ARG A 284 4.53 -38.39 0.69
C ARG A 284 4.69 -37.22 1.68
N ASN A 285 5.93 -36.87 2.01
CA ASN A 285 6.27 -35.82 2.97
C ASN A 285 6.49 -34.44 2.31
N PHE A 286 6.10 -34.27 1.04
CA PHE A 286 6.17 -32.99 0.35
C PHE A 286 5.36 -31.91 1.07
N ASP A 287 6.00 -30.78 1.37
CA ASP A 287 5.36 -29.62 1.99
C ASP A 287 5.23 -28.47 0.98
N PRO A 288 4.04 -28.26 0.38
CA PRO A 288 3.84 -27.28 -0.69
C PRO A 288 4.03 -25.83 -0.24
N ARG A 289 3.98 -25.56 1.07
CA ARG A 289 3.98 -24.19 1.62
C ARG A 289 5.26 -23.44 1.27
N TRP A 290 6.41 -24.11 1.31
CA TRP A 290 7.71 -23.51 1.01
C TRP A 290 7.79 -23.05 -0.44
N LEU A 291 7.42 -23.90 -1.39
CA LEU A 291 7.43 -23.54 -2.81
C LEU A 291 6.36 -22.48 -3.12
N PHE A 292 5.19 -22.57 -2.50
CA PHE A 292 4.14 -21.57 -2.68
C PHE A 292 4.59 -20.17 -2.27
N PHE A 293 5.21 -20.02 -1.09
CA PHE A 293 5.70 -18.72 -0.65
C PHE A 293 6.99 -18.29 -1.35
N PHE A 294 7.80 -19.23 -1.87
CA PHE A 294 8.88 -18.88 -2.81
C PHE A 294 8.31 -18.23 -4.08
N ILE A 295 7.29 -18.84 -4.70
CA ILE A 295 6.60 -18.26 -5.86
C ILE A 295 6.03 -16.90 -5.50
N TRP A 296 5.43 -16.75 -4.31
CA TRP A 296 4.93 -15.46 -3.83
C TRP A 296 6.00 -14.38 -3.84
N VAL A 297 7.14 -14.60 -3.17
CA VAL A 297 8.18 -13.57 -3.00
C VAL A 297 8.92 -13.25 -4.29
N VAL A 298 8.89 -14.14 -5.28
CA VAL A 298 9.47 -13.91 -6.62
C VAL A 298 8.47 -13.20 -7.54
N VAL A 299 7.21 -13.63 -7.56
CA VAL A 299 6.19 -13.15 -8.52
C VAL A 299 5.59 -11.82 -8.11
N THR A 300 5.24 -11.64 -6.84
CA THR A 300 4.58 -10.41 -6.38
C THR A 300 5.39 -9.13 -6.63
N PRO A 301 6.73 -9.07 -6.54
CA PRO A 301 7.47 -7.86 -6.87
C PRO A 301 7.67 -7.60 -8.37
N LEU A 302 7.37 -8.57 -9.26
CA LEU A 302 7.62 -8.42 -10.72
C LEU A 302 7.01 -7.16 -11.35
N PRO A 303 5.80 -6.71 -10.98
CA PRO A 303 5.24 -5.45 -11.50
C PRO A 303 6.05 -4.20 -11.10
N LEU A 304 6.87 -4.27 -10.05
CA LEU A 304 7.64 -3.14 -9.51
C LEU A 304 9.11 -3.17 -9.86
N VAL A 305 9.74 -4.35 -9.95
CA VAL A 305 11.20 -4.45 -10.11
C VAL A 305 11.72 -3.80 -11.40
N PHE A 306 10.87 -3.68 -12.42
CA PHE A 306 11.20 -3.02 -13.68
C PHE A 306 10.83 -1.54 -13.71
N LEU A 307 10.17 -1.01 -12.68
CA LEU A 307 9.82 0.40 -12.58
C LEU A 307 10.88 1.18 -11.79
N PRO A 308 11.19 2.43 -12.20
CA PRO A 308 12.14 3.26 -11.46
C PRO A 308 11.60 3.65 -10.08
N GLY A 309 12.47 3.67 -9.07
CA GLY A 309 12.19 4.24 -7.75
C GLY A 309 11.26 3.44 -6.81
N ARG A 310 10.67 2.31 -7.22
CA ARG A 310 9.65 1.61 -6.41
C ARG A 310 10.21 0.89 -5.18
N GLY A 311 9.67 1.17 -4.00
CA GLY A 311 10.10 0.62 -2.71
C GLY A 311 9.17 1.09 -1.59
N GLY A 312 9.54 0.84 -0.33
CA GLY A 312 8.72 1.23 0.83
C GLY A 312 7.34 0.60 0.78
N ALA A 313 6.30 1.44 0.93
CA ALA A 313 4.89 1.05 0.96
C ALA A 313 4.45 0.11 -0.17
N THR A 314 5.03 0.22 -1.36
CA THR A 314 4.68 -0.65 -2.50
C THR A 314 5.02 -2.12 -2.26
N LEU A 315 5.82 -2.42 -1.24
CA LEU A 315 6.25 -3.76 -0.88
C LEU A 315 5.28 -4.48 0.07
N TYR A 316 4.12 -3.90 0.39
CA TYR A 316 3.19 -4.47 1.39
C TYR A 316 2.71 -5.91 1.07
N VAL A 317 2.32 -6.17 -0.19
CA VAL A 317 1.94 -7.54 -0.61
C VAL A 317 3.15 -8.47 -0.66
N VAL A 318 4.34 -7.94 -0.97
CA VAL A 318 5.60 -8.71 -1.04
C VAL A 318 6.07 -9.12 0.36
N SER A 319 6.01 -8.20 1.32
CA SER A 319 6.44 -8.42 2.70
C SER A 319 5.61 -9.50 3.39
N ALA A 320 4.31 -9.60 3.06
CA ALA A 320 3.45 -10.68 3.52
C ALA A 320 3.98 -12.09 3.16
N GLY A 321 4.54 -12.27 1.96
CA GLY A 321 5.16 -13.54 1.55
C GLY A 321 6.44 -13.85 2.33
N TRP A 322 7.29 -12.84 2.53
CA TRP A 322 8.51 -12.97 3.33
C TRP A 322 8.22 -13.26 4.80
N ALA A 323 7.19 -12.62 5.37
CA ALA A 323 6.73 -12.87 6.73
C ALA A 323 6.32 -14.34 6.92
N MET A 324 5.65 -14.94 5.92
CA MET A 324 5.30 -16.36 5.94
C MET A 324 6.51 -17.28 5.88
N LEU A 325 7.49 -17.00 5.00
CA LEU A 325 8.73 -17.78 4.92
C LEU A 325 9.52 -17.72 6.23
N ALA A 326 9.68 -16.52 6.81
CA ALA A 326 10.35 -16.32 8.08
C ALA A 326 9.64 -17.08 9.21
N ALA A 327 8.31 -17.00 9.28
CA ALA A 327 7.52 -17.71 10.29
C ALA A 327 7.56 -19.24 10.11
N LEU A 328 7.58 -19.74 8.86
CA LEU A 328 7.77 -21.17 8.59
C LEU A 328 9.17 -21.65 9.00
N ALA A 329 10.21 -20.87 8.73
CA ALA A 329 11.58 -21.15 9.12
C ALA A 329 11.72 -21.19 10.65
N ALA A 330 11.26 -20.14 11.34
CA ALA A 330 11.29 -20.07 12.79
C ALA A 330 10.56 -21.25 13.43
N ARG A 331 9.35 -21.58 12.93
CA ARG A 331 8.62 -22.76 13.40
C ARG A 331 9.40 -24.05 13.21
N ALA A 332 10.04 -24.25 12.05
CA ALA A 332 10.81 -25.45 11.76
C ALA A 332 12.00 -25.60 12.74
N ILE A 333 12.69 -24.50 13.02
CA ILE A 333 13.80 -24.43 13.98
C ILE A 333 13.31 -24.79 15.39
N PHE A 334 12.29 -24.11 15.92
CA PHE A 334 11.77 -24.40 17.26
C PHE A 334 11.17 -25.81 17.38
N HIS A 335 10.56 -26.32 16.32
CA HIS A 335 10.06 -27.69 16.30
C HIS A 335 11.19 -28.72 16.31
N TRP A 336 12.34 -28.41 15.70
CA TRP A 336 13.53 -29.26 15.78
C TRP A 336 14.13 -29.22 17.19
N PHE A 337 14.31 -28.04 17.78
CA PHE A 337 14.75 -27.91 19.18
C PHE A 337 13.83 -28.64 20.15
N ALA A 338 12.52 -28.52 19.99
CA ALA A 338 11.54 -29.18 20.87
C ALA A 338 11.47 -30.70 20.72
N ARG A 339 12.20 -31.30 19.78
CA ARG A 339 12.41 -32.75 19.68
C ARG A 339 13.67 -33.22 20.39
N GLN A 340 14.59 -32.32 20.69
CA GLN A 340 15.79 -32.66 21.44
C GLN A 340 15.43 -32.85 22.93
N PRO A 341 16.18 -33.69 23.67
CA PRO A 341 15.98 -33.92 25.10
C PRO A 341 16.47 -32.73 25.95
N VAL A 342 16.16 -31.51 25.52
CA VAL A 342 16.60 -30.28 26.19
C VAL A 342 15.73 -30.07 27.43
N ALA A 343 16.35 -30.26 28.59
CA ALA A 343 15.88 -29.81 29.92
C ALA A 343 14.52 -30.32 30.40
N GLY A 344 13.99 -31.43 29.86
CA GLY A 344 12.71 -32.01 30.32
C GLY A 344 11.47 -31.13 30.10
N LEU A 345 11.61 -30.03 29.35
CA LEU A 345 10.52 -29.07 29.14
C LEU A 345 9.48 -29.64 28.16
N PRO A 346 8.17 -29.44 28.42
CA PRO A 346 7.14 -29.84 27.49
C PRO A 346 7.30 -29.12 26.14
N LYS A 347 7.15 -29.85 25.02
CA LYS A 347 7.18 -29.27 23.66
C LYS A 347 6.33 -28.01 23.50
N ARG A 348 5.16 -27.95 24.15
CA ARG A 348 4.27 -26.77 24.12
C ARG A 348 4.91 -25.54 24.78
N ALA A 349 5.69 -25.72 25.84
CA ALA A 349 6.41 -24.63 26.50
C ALA A 349 7.49 -24.07 25.58
N ILE A 350 8.32 -24.94 24.97
CA ILE A 350 9.37 -24.55 24.02
C ILE A 350 8.78 -23.78 22.82
N MET A 351 7.70 -24.30 22.23
CA MET A 351 7.04 -23.62 21.10
C MET A 351 6.43 -22.27 21.50
N THR A 352 5.83 -22.16 22.69
CA THR A 352 5.25 -20.89 23.18
C THR A 352 6.33 -19.87 23.49
N ALA A 353 7.40 -20.28 24.17
CA ALA A 353 8.55 -19.44 24.46
C ALA A 353 9.24 -18.97 23.18
N GLY A 354 9.41 -19.85 22.19
CA GLY A 354 9.95 -19.50 20.89
C GLY A 354 9.09 -18.48 20.13
N LEU A 355 7.76 -18.60 20.20
CA LEU A 355 6.86 -17.60 19.61
C LEU A 355 7.02 -16.25 20.28
N ALA A 356 6.99 -16.23 21.61
CA ALA A 356 7.14 -15.01 22.40
C ALA A 356 8.50 -14.35 22.14
N ALA A 357 9.58 -15.12 22.07
CA ALA A 357 10.92 -14.63 21.74
C ALA A 357 10.97 -14.03 20.34
N CYS A 358 10.39 -14.68 19.32
CA CYS A 358 10.33 -14.11 17.97
C CYS A 358 9.54 -12.81 17.91
N ILE A 359 8.39 -12.76 18.58
CA ILE A 359 7.55 -11.55 18.65
C ILE A 359 8.30 -10.44 19.38
N ALA A 360 8.94 -10.73 20.52
CA ALA A 360 9.70 -9.75 21.28
C ALA A 360 10.90 -9.21 20.49
N ALA A 361 11.63 -10.08 19.79
CA ALA A 361 12.74 -9.68 18.92
C ALA A 361 12.25 -8.79 17.77
N TYR A 362 11.17 -9.18 17.09
CA TYR A 362 10.59 -8.38 16.01
C TYR A 362 10.09 -7.03 16.52
N TRP A 363 9.42 -7.02 17.67
CA TRP A 363 8.97 -5.80 18.34
C TRP A 363 10.14 -4.87 18.62
N HIS A 364 11.20 -5.38 19.25
CA HIS A 364 12.37 -4.60 19.61
C HIS A 364 13.04 -3.97 18.39
N GLU A 365 13.29 -4.75 17.33
CA GLU A 365 13.87 -4.21 16.09
C GLU A 365 12.94 -3.21 15.40
N THR A 366 11.63 -3.42 15.46
CA THR A 366 10.65 -2.48 14.90
C THR A 366 10.66 -1.14 15.64
N LEU A 367 10.68 -1.16 16.99
CA LEU A 367 10.84 0.07 17.79
C LEU A 367 12.14 0.80 17.43
N ARG A 368 13.26 0.06 17.41
CA ARG A 368 14.58 0.63 17.11
C ARG A 368 14.64 1.27 15.73
N ALA A 369 14.03 0.64 14.73
CA ALA A 369 13.98 1.17 13.38
C ALA A 369 13.04 2.36 13.28
N GLU A 370 11.88 2.30 13.94
CA GLU A 370 10.92 3.40 13.94
C GLU A 370 11.47 4.67 14.58
N ASP A 371 12.14 4.57 15.74
CA ASP A 371 12.66 5.76 16.42
C ASP A 371 13.66 6.55 15.55
N LYS A 372 14.28 5.91 14.55
CA LYS A 372 15.12 6.58 13.55
C LYS A 372 14.32 7.27 12.44
N LEU A 373 13.14 6.76 12.11
CA LEU A 373 12.33 7.17 10.96
C LEU A 373 11.19 8.12 11.34
N THR A 374 10.63 8.02 12.55
CA THR A 374 9.44 8.78 12.97
C THR A 374 9.62 10.27 12.77
N ALA A 375 10.76 10.84 13.18
CA ALA A 375 10.98 12.29 13.05
C ALA A 375 10.89 12.78 11.60
N PHE A 376 11.41 11.98 10.65
CA PHE A 376 11.29 12.29 9.23
C PHE A 376 9.86 12.07 8.72
N LEU A 377 9.23 10.95 9.07
CA LEU A 377 7.89 10.59 8.59
C LEU A 377 6.78 11.49 9.15
N THR A 378 6.92 12.01 10.37
CA THR A 378 5.95 12.95 10.98
C THR A 378 6.11 14.35 10.42
N LYS A 379 7.35 14.78 10.09
CA LYS A 379 7.61 16.06 9.41
C LYS A 379 7.24 16.03 7.92
N ASN A 380 7.06 14.85 7.35
CA ASN A 380 6.59 14.70 5.98
C ASN A 380 5.20 15.34 5.86
N GLY A 381 5.08 16.40 5.05
CA GLY A 381 3.83 17.15 4.89
C GLY A 381 3.68 18.42 5.74
N GLU A 382 4.73 18.87 6.44
CA GLU A 382 4.72 20.18 7.12
C GLU A 382 4.46 21.33 6.14
N ASP A 383 5.13 21.36 4.99
CA ASP A 383 4.91 22.37 3.94
C ASP A 383 3.45 22.36 3.45
N THR A 384 2.85 21.18 3.30
CA THR A 384 1.44 21.01 2.94
C THR A 384 0.53 21.57 4.04
N ARG A 385 0.82 21.28 5.31
CA ARG A 385 0.05 21.80 6.46
C ARG A 385 0.11 23.32 6.50
N GLU A 386 1.31 23.90 6.36
CA GLU A 386 1.50 25.35 6.37
C GLU A 386 0.78 26.01 5.19
N ALA A 387 0.89 25.45 3.98
CA ALA A 387 0.18 25.96 2.81
C ALA A 387 -1.34 25.92 2.99
N ILE A 388 -1.91 24.81 3.49
CA ILE A 388 -3.35 24.71 3.80
C ILE A 388 -3.76 25.77 4.82
N ALA A 389 -3.02 25.90 5.92
CA ALA A 389 -3.34 26.86 6.97
C ALA A 389 -3.27 28.31 6.49
N GLN A 390 -2.24 28.66 5.71
CA GLN A 390 -2.09 30.00 5.14
C GLN A 390 -3.21 30.31 4.14
N MET A 391 -3.55 29.38 3.24
CA MET A 391 -4.63 29.58 2.28
C MET A 391 -6.02 29.69 2.95
N GLN A 392 -6.26 28.95 4.03
CA GLN A 392 -7.46 29.10 4.84
C GLN A 392 -7.50 30.47 5.54
N ALA A 393 -6.35 30.96 6.02
CA ALA A 393 -6.23 32.25 6.68
C ALA A 393 -6.42 33.45 5.74
N LEU A 394 -6.20 33.30 4.42
CA LEU A 394 -6.52 34.33 3.44
C LEU A 394 -8.02 34.68 3.45
N GLY A 395 -8.90 33.76 3.87
CA GLY A 395 -10.35 33.97 3.87
C GLY A 395 -10.96 34.17 2.48
N ALA A 396 -10.19 33.94 1.42
CA ALA A 396 -10.64 34.06 0.05
C ALA A 396 -11.55 32.88 -0.33
N HIS A 397 -12.70 33.18 -0.93
CA HIS A 397 -13.62 32.20 -1.51
C HIS A 397 -13.99 32.63 -2.93
N PRO A 398 -13.12 32.36 -3.93
CA PRO A 398 -13.37 32.76 -5.30
C PRO A 398 -14.68 32.17 -5.81
N PRO A 399 -15.60 32.98 -6.38
CA PRO A 399 -16.82 32.47 -7.00
C PRO A 399 -16.53 31.50 -8.16
N PRO A 400 -17.51 30.66 -8.56
CA PRO A 400 -17.39 29.79 -9.72
C PRO A 400 -16.86 30.52 -10.97
N HIS A 401 -15.99 29.84 -11.71
CA HIS A 401 -15.34 30.35 -12.94
C HIS A 401 -14.39 31.55 -12.78
N SER A 402 -14.10 32.00 -11.55
CA SER A 402 -13.11 33.04 -11.30
C SER A 402 -11.72 32.63 -11.80
N LEU A 403 -10.96 33.59 -12.33
CA LEU A 403 -9.55 33.43 -12.65
C LEU A 403 -8.70 33.86 -11.45
N VAL A 404 -7.95 32.91 -10.89
CA VAL A 404 -7.04 33.13 -9.77
C VAL A 404 -5.61 32.92 -10.26
N VAL A 405 -4.73 33.89 -10.01
CA VAL A 405 -3.33 33.86 -10.42
C VAL A 405 -2.44 33.76 -9.19
N PHE A 406 -1.57 32.76 -9.14
CA PHE A 406 -0.44 32.72 -8.21
C PHE A 406 0.83 33.14 -8.97
N LEU A 407 1.57 34.10 -8.43
CA LEU A 407 2.86 34.53 -8.99
C LEU A 407 4.00 33.58 -8.58
N ASN A 408 4.04 33.24 -7.28
CA ASN A 408 5.00 32.31 -6.69
C ASN A 408 4.29 31.31 -5.77
N GLY A 409 5.00 30.27 -5.33
CA GLY A 409 4.46 29.26 -4.43
C GLY A 409 5.53 28.56 -3.58
N PRO A 410 5.12 27.87 -2.51
CA PRO A 410 6.03 27.19 -1.57
C PRO A 410 6.66 25.91 -2.12
N PHE A 411 6.10 25.33 -3.19
CA PHE A 411 6.50 24.01 -3.67
C PHE A 411 7.44 24.11 -4.89
N PRO A 412 8.41 23.18 -5.03
CA PRO A 412 9.29 23.11 -6.20
C PRO A 412 8.55 22.66 -7.47
N HIS A 413 7.37 22.06 -7.33
CA HIS A 413 6.51 21.63 -8.43
C HIS A 413 5.29 22.54 -8.55
N ASP A 414 4.93 22.84 -9.80
CA ASP A 414 3.93 23.83 -10.16
C ASP A 414 2.48 23.41 -9.83
N TYR A 415 2.25 22.19 -9.35
CA TYR A 415 0.90 21.61 -9.26
C TYR A 415 0.34 21.58 -7.83
N ASP A 416 1.18 21.44 -6.81
CA ASP A 416 0.73 21.29 -5.42
C ASP A 416 -0.04 22.51 -4.93
N THR A 417 0.45 23.71 -5.24
CA THR A 417 -0.25 24.97 -4.93
C THR A 417 -1.65 25.01 -5.56
N VAL A 418 -1.79 24.53 -6.81
CA VAL A 418 -3.06 24.49 -7.52
C VAL A 418 -4.04 23.53 -6.84
N PHE A 419 -3.58 22.31 -6.53
CA PHE A 419 -4.41 21.29 -5.89
C PHE A 419 -4.86 21.72 -4.50
N ILE A 420 -3.94 22.25 -3.69
CA ILE A 420 -4.26 22.73 -2.33
C ILE A 420 -5.27 23.86 -2.40
N ALA A 421 -5.06 24.87 -3.25
CA ALA A 421 -5.97 25.99 -3.38
C ALA A 421 -7.39 25.56 -3.79
N ALA A 422 -7.50 24.70 -4.80
CA ALA A 422 -8.79 24.16 -5.22
C ALA A 422 -9.51 23.38 -4.10
N LEU A 423 -8.76 22.58 -3.33
CA LEU A 423 -9.27 21.80 -2.22
C LEU A 423 -9.58 22.64 -0.97
N VAL A 424 -8.89 23.76 -0.75
CA VAL A 424 -9.20 24.68 0.36
C VAL A 424 -10.51 25.41 0.05
N TRP A 425 -10.66 25.92 -1.17
CA TRP A 425 -11.85 26.68 -1.58
C TRP A 425 -13.07 25.81 -1.89
N ARG A 426 -12.87 24.52 -2.16
CA ARG A 426 -13.93 23.55 -2.49
C ARG A 426 -14.76 23.92 -3.71
N GLU A 427 -14.19 24.67 -4.66
CA GLU A 427 -14.87 25.09 -5.89
C GLU A 427 -14.13 24.54 -7.12
N PRO A 428 -14.61 23.45 -7.74
CA PRO A 428 -13.90 22.78 -8.84
C PRO A 428 -13.89 23.60 -10.13
N THR A 429 -14.72 24.64 -10.24
CA THR A 429 -14.81 25.47 -11.46
C THR A 429 -13.89 26.68 -11.46
N VAL A 430 -13.13 26.93 -10.38
CA VAL A 430 -12.14 28.01 -10.34
C VAL A 430 -11.00 27.72 -11.31
N ASN A 431 -10.67 28.70 -12.13
CA ASN A 431 -9.53 28.63 -13.04
C ASN A 431 -8.28 29.15 -12.31
N ILE A 432 -7.44 28.23 -11.85
CA ILE A 432 -6.20 28.57 -11.15
C ILE A 432 -5.05 28.55 -12.16
N TRP A 433 -4.41 29.71 -12.33
CA TRP A 433 -3.21 29.86 -13.11
C TRP A 433 -2.01 29.92 -12.15
N PHE A 434 -1.10 28.96 -12.28
CA PHE A 434 0.19 28.98 -11.60
C PHE A 434 1.23 28.32 -12.49
N LYS A 435 2.21 29.11 -12.93
CA LYS A 435 3.35 28.67 -13.75
C LYS A 435 4.61 29.41 -13.28
N PRO A 436 5.28 28.95 -12.21
CA PRO A 436 6.42 29.67 -11.64
C PRO A 436 7.57 29.88 -12.65
N LYS A 437 7.69 29.00 -13.65
CA LYS A 437 8.72 29.11 -14.71
C LYS A 437 8.35 30.02 -15.88
N GLN A 438 7.11 30.51 -15.95
CA GLN A 438 6.63 31.34 -17.04
C GLN A 438 5.73 32.44 -16.46
N PRO A 439 6.20 33.69 -16.33
CA PRO A 439 5.40 34.76 -15.75
C PRO A 439 4.08 34.96 -16.52
N PRO A 440 3.00 35.35 -15.82
CA PRO A 440 1.72 35.58 -16.47
C PRO A 440 1.83 36.79 -17.40
N GLY A 441 1.30 36.66 -18.62
CA GLY A 441 1.20 37.82 -19.52
C GLY A 441 0.21 38.86 -18.97
N ASP A 442 0.39 40.12 -19.36
CA ASP A 442 -0.44 41.24 -18.91
C ASP A 442 -1.94 41.01 -19.11
N ASP A 443 -2.30 40.30 -20.18
CA ASP A 443 -3.69 39.97 -20.50
C ASP A 443 -4.33 39.01 -19.49
N VAL A 444 -3.51 38.13 -18.89
CA VAL A 444 -3.95 37.20 -17.83
C VAL A 444 -4.11 37.98 -16.53
N LEU A 445 -3.14 38.84 -16.19
CA LEU A 445 -3.19 39.66 -14.99
C LEU A 445 -4.37 40.64 -14.99
N LYS A 446 -4.69 41.25 -16.14
CA LYS A 446 -5.86 42.15 -16.28
C LYS A 446 -7.17 41.42 -16.02
N ARG A 447 -7.32 40.20 -16.56
CA ARG A 447 -8.50 39.35 -16.42
C ARG A 447 -8.62 38.65 -15.06
N ALA A 448 -7.52 38.54 -14.32
CA ALA A 448 -7.51 37.85 -13.03
C ALA A 448 -8.44 38.55 -12.02
N ASN A 449 -9.34 37.77 -11.42
CA ASN A 449 -10.20 38.22 -10.34
C ASN A 449 -9.41 38.31 -9.03
N TYR A 450 -8.51 37.35 -8.81
CA TYR A 450 -7.63 37.28 -7.65
C TYR A 450 -6.17 37.13 -8.09
N ILE A 451 -5.27 37.84 -7.41
CA ILE A 451 -3.83 37.69 -7.59
C ILE A 451 -3.20 37.48 -6.21
N PHE A 452 -2.52 36.36 -6.04
CA PHE A 452 -1.76 36.02 -4.86
C PHE A 452 -0.28 35.90 -5.20
N ASP A 453 0.56 36.24 -4.23
CA ASP A 453 1.99 36.02 -4.28
C ASP A 453 2.44 35.18 -3.08
N TYR A 454 3.66 34.64 -3.14
CA TYR A 454 4.29 33.92 -2.05
C TYR A 454 5.65 34.53 -1.76
N VAL A 455 5.72 35.33 -0.69
CA VAL A 455 6.90 36.13 -0.32
C VAL A 455 7.26 35.84 1.14
N ASP A 456 8.55 35.66 1.42
CA ASP A 456 9.08 35.40 2.76
C ASP A 456 8.35 34.26 3.52
N GLY A 457 8.01 33.20 2.79
CA GLY A 457 7.36 32.02 3.34
C GLY A 457 5.84 32.17 3.57
N ARG A 458 5.20 33.23 3.05
CA ARG A 458 3.78 33.51 3.26
C ARG A 458 3.03 33.84 1.98
N PHE A 459 1.79 33.33 1.86
CA PHE A 459 0.86 33.82 0.86
C PHE A 459 0.38 35.24 1.17
N VAL A 460 0.44 36.11 0.17
CA VAL A 460 0.00 37.51 0.24
C VAL A 460 -1.04 37.77 -0.84
N GLU A 461 -2.12 38.44 -0.47
CA GLU A 461 -3.13 38.90 -1.40
C GLU A 461 -2.72 40.23 -2.03
N LEU A 462 -2.52 40.25 -3.35
CA LEU A 462 -2.20 41.47 -4.10
C LEU A 462 -3.44 42.12 -4.72
N ARG A 463 -4.44 41.30 -5.08
CA ARG A 463 -5.68 41.76 -5.67
C ARG A 463 -6.81 40.80 -5.32
N SER A 464 -7.93 41.34 -4.86
CA SER A 464 -9.22 40.66 -4.82
C SER A 464 -10.37 41.65 -5.02
N PRO A 465 -11.60 41.19 -5.30
CA PRO A 465 -12.79 42.04 -5.36
C PRO A 465 -13.13 42.73 -4.03
N HIS A 466 -12.59 42.25 -2.90
CA HIS A 466 -12.87 42.75 -1.56
C HIS A 466 -11.69 43.52 -0.93
N ALA A 467 -10.51 43.51 -1.57
CA ALA A 467 -9.35 44.27 -1.12
C ALA A 467 -9.65 45.77 -1.21
N VAL A 468 -9.93 46.39 -0.07
CA VAL A 468 -9.76 47.85 0.09
C VAL A 468 -8.28 48.11 -0.16
N ARG A 469 -7.97 48.80 -1.27
CA ARG A 469 -6.60 49.14 -1.65
C ARG A 469 -5.84 49.67 -0.42
N PRO A 470 -4.76 49.03 0.05
CA PRO A 470 -3.77 49.77 0.79
C PRO A 470 -3.18 50.79 -0.18
N ALA A 471 -3.20 52.06 0.21
CA ALA A 471 -2.53 53.11 -0.54
C ALA A 471 -1.07 52.68 -0.72
N LEU A 472 -0.64 52.50 -1.96
CA LEU A 472 0.79 52.41 -2.29
C LEU A 472 1.44 53.74 -1.85
N PRO A 473 2.59 53.71 -1.17
CA PRO A 473 3.33 54.92 -0.81
C PRO A 473 3.81 55.69 -2.05
#